data_AF-A0A9D7S375-F1
#
_entry.id   AF-A0A9D7S375-F1
#
_cell.length_a   1.000
_cell.length_b   1.000
_cell.length_c   1.000
_cell.angle_alpha   90.00
_cell.angle_beta   90.00
_cell.angle_gamma   90.00
#
_symmetry.space_group_name_H-M   'P 1'
#
loop_
_entity.id
_entity.type
_entity.pdbx_description
1 polymer ?
#
loop_
_entity_poly.entity_id
_entity_poly.type
_entity_poly.pdbx_seq_one_letter_code
_entity_poly.pdbx_strand_id
1 'polypeptide(L)'
;MRELRGLMKGYVDLVFAFDGRYHVLDYKTNFLGTRSADYRSEALDAAMREHHYGLQALIYSVALHRYLGRRLDDYDPARHLGEAWYLFVRALGLDGDTGLWRRRFTPALIAAVDALFEGAQVDA
;
A
#
# COMPACT_ATOMS: atom_id res chain seq x y z
N MET A 1 -11.99 -12.79 23.44
CA MET A 1 -10.92 -12.93 22.42
C MET A 1 -11.50 -12.57 21.06
N ARG A 2 -10.89 -11.67 20.30
CA ARG A 2 -11.43 -11.24 18.99
C ARG A 2 -10.66 -11.94 17.88
N GLU A 3 -11.34 -12.78 17.11
CA GLU A 3 -10.80 -13.39 15.89
C GLU A 3 -11.35 -12.65 14.67
N LEU A 4 -10.50 -12.41 13.67
CA LEU A 4 -10.93 -11.83 12.40
C LEU A 4 -11.46 -12.95 11.50
N ARG A 5 -12.79 -13.03 11.34
CA ARG A 5 -13.45 -14.03 10.50
C ARG A 5 -14.28 -13.33 9.43
N GLY A 6 -14.16 -13.77 8.18
CA GLY A 6 -14.96 -13.27 7.06
C GLY A 6 -14.20 -13.23 5.74
N LEU A 7 -14.87 -12.77 4.68
CA LEU A 7 -14.29 -12.55 3.37
C LEU A 7 -14.08 -11.05 3.15
N MET A 8 -12.83 -10.64 2.93
CA MET A 8 -12.50 -9.28 2.50
C MET A 8 -12.42 -9.23 0.97
N LYS A 9 -13.09 -8.25 0.36
CA LYS A 9 -13.00 -7.97 -1.08
C LYS A 9 -12.45 -6.56 -1.29
N GLY A 10 -11.69 -6.38 -2.35
CA GLY A 10 -11.14 -5.10 -2.75
C GLY A 10 -10.62 -5.16 -4.18
N TYR A 11 -10.35 -3.99 -4.75
CA TYR A 11 -9.80 -3.84 -6.10
C TYR A 11 -8.55 -2.97 -6.00
N VAL A 12 -7.45 -3.45 -6.55
CA VAL A 12 -6.23 -2.64 -6.71
C VAL A 12 -6.32 -1.99 -8.08
N ASP A 13 -6.19 -0.67 -8.17
CA ASP A 13 -6.28 0.05 -9.45
C ASP A 13 -5.23 -0.43 -10.44
N LEU A 14 -3.98 -0.56 -9.97
CA LEU A 14 -2.87 -1.03 -10.79
C LEU A 14 -1.85 -1.84 -9.99
N VAL A 15 -1.42 -2.96 -10.58
CA VAL A 15 -0.19 -3.66 -10.20
C VAL A 15 0.79 -3.51 -11.35
N PHE A 16 2.03 -3.11 -11.05
CA PHE A 16 3.07 -2.94 -12.07
C PHE A 16 4.41 -3.50 -11.61
N ALA A 17 5.25 -3.86 -12.58
CA ALA A 17 6.63 -4.28 -12.33
C ALA A 17 7.59 -3.15 -12.70
N PHE A 18 8.51 -2.82 -11.79
CA PHE A 18 9.56 -1.83 -12.00
C PHE A 18 10.79 -2.23 -11.20
N ASP A 19 11.98 -2.12 -11.79
CA ASP A 19 13.26 -2.45 -11.14
C ASP A 19 13.27 -3.83 -10.45
N GLY A 20 12.71 -4.85 -11.13
CA GLY A 20 12.63 -6.22 -10.63
C GLY A 20 11.65 -6.45 -9.48
N ARG A 21 10.83 -5.46 -9.12
CA ARG A 21 9.83 -5.52 -8.04
C ARG A 21 8.43 -5.31 -8.55
N TYR A 22 7.46 -5.89 -7.86
CA TYR A 22 6.03 -5.71 -8.11
C TYR A 22 5.44 -4.74 -7.08
N HIS A 23 4.69 -3.77 -7.57
CA HIS A 23 4.16 -2.65 -6.81
C HIS A 23 2.65 -2.60 -6.91
N VAL A 24 2.00 -2.07 -5.88
CA VAL A 24 0.59 -1.65 -5.94
C VAL A 24 0.51 -0.14 -6.12
N LEU A 25 -0.46 0.32 -6.90
CA LEU A 25 -0.72 1.73 -7.13
C LEU A 25 -2.23 2.01 -7.05
N ASP A 26 -2.57 3.13 -6.45
CA ASP A 26 -3.93 3.64 -6.30
C ASP A 26 -4.00 5.14 -6.62
N TYR A 27 -5.05 5.57 -7.31
CA TYR A 27 -5.26 6.97 -7.71
C TYR A 27 -6.22 7.68 -6.76
N LYS A 28 -5.80 8.84 -6.25
CA LYS A 28 -6.58 9.68 -5.33
C LYS A 28 -6.89 11.03 -5.96
N THR A 29 -8.18 11.33 -6.09
CA THR A 29 -8.69 12.63 -6.57
C THR A 29 -9.02 13.59 -5.43
N ASN A 30 -8.44 13.41 -4.24
CA ASN A 30 -8.75 14.21 -3.05
C ASN A 30 -8.35 15.68 -3.24
N PHE A 31 -9.06 16.61 -2.58
CA PHE A 31 -8.71 18.04 -2.58
C PHE A 31 -7.96 18.35 -1.30
N LEU A 32 -6.68 18.67 -1.40
CA LEU A 32 -5.88 19.07 -0.23
C LEU A 32 -5.65 20.58 -0.16
N GLY A 33 -5.89 21.28 -1.27
CA GLY A 33 -5.72 22.73 -1.41
C GLY A 33 -5.42 23.12 -2.86
N THR A 34 -5.07 24.39 -3.05
CA THR A 34 -4.79 24.97 -4.38
C THR A 34 -3.30 25.13 -4.67
N ARG A 35 -2.43 24.90 -3.69
CA ARG A 35 -0.97 25.07 -3.83
C ARG A 35 -0.29 23.71 -3.89
N SER A 36 0.85 23.62 -4.57
CA SER A 36 1.69 22.41 -4.57
C SER A 36 2.09 21.98 -3.16
N ALA A 37 2.35 22.93 -2.26
CA ALA A 37 2.67 22.68 -0.86
C ALA A 37 1.59 21.89 -0.11
N ASP A 38 0.33 22.00 -0.52
CA ASP A 38 -0.79 21.28 0.10
C ASP A 38 -0.80 19.78 -0.25
N TYR A 39 0.09 19.34 -1.16
CA TYR A 39 0.26 17.95 -1.60
C TYR A 39 1.70 17.44 -1.38
N ARG A 40 2.41 17.98 -0.39
CA ARG A 40 3.75 17.51 0.00
C ARG A 40 3.71 16.72 1.32
N SER A 41 4.81 16.00 1.59
CA SER A 41 5.02 15.05 2.69
C SER A 41 4.01 15.11 3.85
N GLU A 42 4.01 16.17 4.66
CA GLU A 42 3.16 16.25 5.86
C GLU A 42 1.66 16.29 5.55
N ALA A 43 1.25 17.03 4.53
CA ALA A 43 -0.14 17.11 4.10
C ALA A 43 -0.62 15.78 3.49
N LEU A 44 0.23 15.10 2.71
CA LEU A 44 -0.07 13.76 2.21
C LEU A 44 -0.18 12.76 3.36
N ASP A 45 0.75 12.78 4.33
CA ASP A 45 0.69 11.89 5.49
C ASP A 45 -0.56 12.14 6.35
N ALA A 46 -1.00 13.41 6.48
CA ALA A 46 -2.25 13.75 7.15
C ALA A 46 -3.45 13.17 6.40
N ALA A 47 -3.54 13.37 5.09
CA ALA A 47 -4.63 12.82 4.26
C ALA A 47 -4.66 11.28 4.27
N MET A 48 -3.48 10.64 4.23
CA MET A 48 -3.35 9.18 4.32
C MET A 48 -3.84 8.62 5.66
N ARG A 49 -3.63 9.36 6.76
CA ARG A 49 -4.17 9.01 8.09
C ARG A 49 -5.67 9.22 8.17
N GLU A 50 -6.15 10.40 7.74
CA GLU A 50 -7.55 10.80 7.81
C GLU A 50 -8.47 9.82 7.08
N HIS A 51 -8.05 9.35 5.90
CA HIS A 51 -8.84 8.42 5.10
C HIS A 51 -8.47 6.94 5.30
N HIS A 52 -7.59 6.64 6.26
CA HIS A 52 -7.11 5.28 6.54
C HIS A 52 -6.48 4.56 5.33
N TYR A 53 -5.99 5.32 4.34
CA TYR A 53 -5.36 4.77 3.15
C TYR A 53 -4.07 4.01 3.48
N GLY A 54 -3.41 4.31 4.62
CA GLY A 54 -2.27 3.52 5.08
C GLY A 54 -2.63 2.06 5.38
N LEU A 55 -3.81 1.81 5.96
CA LEU A 55 -4.31 0.45 6.19
C LEU A 55 -4.67 -0.23 4.86
N GLN A 56 -5.32 0.50 3.96
CA GLN A 56 -5.64 0.02 2.62
C GLN A 56 -4.37 -0.41 1.85
N ALA A 57 -3.33 0.43 1.87
CA ALA A 57 -2.04 0.17 1.24
C ALA A 57 -1.38 -1.10 1.78
N LEU A 58 -1.44 -1.30 3.10
CA LEU A 58 -0.91 -2.49 3.76
C LEU A 58 -1.68 -3.75 3.34
N ILE A 59 -3.01 -3.70 3.36
CA ILE A 59 -3.87 -4.81 2.92
C ILE A 59 -3.60 -5.16 1.45
N TYR A 60 -3.47 -4.17 0.57
CA TYR A 60 -3.17 -4.39 -0.84
C TYR A 60 -1.78 -5.01 -1.04
N SER A 61 -0.81 -4.60 -0.22
CA SER A 61 0.54 -5.18 -0.25
C SER A 61 0.53 -6.66 0.20
N VAL A 62 -0.28 -7.02 1.19
CA VAL A 62 -0.49 -8.41 1.63
C VAL A 62 -1.19 -9.22 0.52
N ALA A 63 -2.21 -8.65 -0.11
CA ALA A 63 -2.89 -9.30 -1.24
C ALA A 63 -1.93 -9.55 -2.41
N LEU A 64 -1.09 -8.59 -2.75
CA LEU A 64 -0.04 -8.75 -3.76
C LEU A 64 0.98 -9.82 -3.33
N HIS A 65 1.41 -9.81 -2.07
CA HIS A 65 2.32 -10.82 -1.53
C HIS A 65 1.77 -12.24 -1.72
N ARG A 66 0.52 -12.48 -1.32
CA ARG A 66 -0.17 -13.77 -1.52
C ARG A 66 -0.38 -14.13 -2.99
N TYR A 67 -0.58 -13.13 -3.85
CA TYR A 67 -0.72 -13.35 -5.28
C TYR A 67 0.60 -13.81 -5.89
N LEU A 68 1.71 -13.12 -5.61
CA LEU A 68 3.04 -13.45 -6.12
C LEU A 68 3.53 -14.80 -5.62
N GLY A 69 3.33 -15.12 -4.34
CA GLY A 69 3.70 -16.42 -3.78
C GLY A 69 2.95 -17.62 -4.41
N ARG A 70 1.85 -17.37 -5.12
CA ARG A 70 1.12 -18.39 -5.89
C ARG A 70 1.49 -18.42 -7.37
N ARG A 71 2.24 -17.43 -7.86
CA ARG A 71 2.51 -17.24 -9.30
C ARG A 71 3.99 -17.36 -9.66
N LEU A 72 4.89 -17.10 -8.73
CA LEU A 72 6.32 -17.15 -8.94
C LEU A 72 6.92 -18.30 -8.12
N ASP A 73 7.70 -19.16 -8.78
CA ASP A 73 8.28 -20.34 -8.15
C ASP A 73 9.37 -19.98 -7.10
N ASP A 74 10.14 -18.91 -7.32
CA ASP A 74 11.24 -18.45 -6.46
C ASP A 74 10.89 -17.16 -5.67
N TYR A 75 9.62 -17.00 -5.30
CA TYR A 75 9.14 -15.77 -4.67
C TYR A 75 9.83 -15.47 -3.31
N ASP A 76 10.71 -14.48 -3.32
CA ASP A 76 11.21 -13.81 -2.11
C ASP A 76 10.57 -12.40 -1.96
N PRO A 77 9.81 -12.12 -0.88
CA PRO A 77 9.25 -10.79 -0.62
C PRO A 77 10.32 -9.68 -0.50
N ALA A 78 11.51 -9.98 0.01
CA ALA A 78 12.58 -9.00 0.12
C ALA A 78 13.13 -8.58 -1.26
N ARG A 79 13.10 -9.49 -2.23
CA ARG A 79 13.53 -9.27 -3.62
C ARG A 79 12.42 -8.74 -4.51
N HIS A 80 11.23 -9.32 -4.44
CA HIS A 80 10.18 -9.15 -5.43
C HIS A 80 9.05 -8.22 -5.00
N LEU A 81 8.80 -8.05 -3.69
CA LEU A 81 7.76 -7.15 -3.22
C LEU A 81 8.27 -5.70 -3.19
N GLY A 82 7.53 -4.82 -3.85
CA GLY A 82 7.80 -3.40 -3.97
C GLY A 82 7.01 -2.54 -2.97
N GLU A 83 6.96 -1.26 -3.28
CA GLU A 83 6.23 -0.23 -2.52
C GLU A 83 4.75 -0.16 -2.90
N ALA A 84 3.94 0.41 -2.01
CA ALA A 84 2.62 0.92 -2.33
C ALA A 84 2.70 2.39 -2.74
N TRP A 85 2.05 2.74 -3.85
CA TRP A 85 2.06 4.07 -4.47
C TRP A 85 0.66 4.67 -4.43
N TYR A 86 0.52 5.86 -3.85
CA TYR A 86 -0.73 6.61 -3.81
C TYR A 86 -0.52 7.93 -4.53
N LEU A 87 -1.17 8.05 -5.69
CA LEU A 87 -1.03 9.20 -6.57
C LEU A 87 -2.18 10.18 -6.35
N PHE A 88 -1.92 11.28 -5.67
CA PHE A 88 -2.83 12.41 -5.56
C PHE A 88 -2.78 13.22 -6.85
N VAL A 89 -3.61 12.79 -7.82
CA VAL A 89 -3.50 13.17 -9.23
C VAL A 89 -3.63 14.67 -9.50
N ARG A 90 -4.21 15.43 -8.57
CA ARG A 90 -4.37 16.89 -8.71
C ARG A 90 -3.06 17.66 -8.62
N ALA A 91 -2.01 17.06 -8.05
CA ALA A 91 -0.71 17.71 -7.92
C ALA A 91 0.45 16.90 -8.48
N LEU A 92 0.17 15.71 -9.02
CA LEU A 92 1.18 14.84 -9.61
C LEU A 92 1.89 15.54 -10.78
N GLY A 93 3.22 15.59 -10.73
CA GLY A 93 4.05 16.16 -11.79
C GLY A 93 4.07 17.69 -11.85
N LEU A 94 3.43 18.39 -10.90
CA LEU A 94 3.51 19.86 -10.84
C LEU A 94 4.88 20.35 -10.35
N ASP A 95 5.49 19.63 -9.41
CA ASP A 95 6.81 19.97 -8.86
C ASP A 95 7.41 18.76 -8.11
N GLY A 96 8.48 18.18 -8.67
CA GLY A 96 9.14 17.00 -8.09
C GLY A 96 8.15 15.88 -7.74
N ASP A 97 8.25 15.36 -6.51
CA ASP A 97 7.41 14.29 -5.98
C ASP A 97 6.08 14.79 -5.37
N THR A 98 5.63 16.00 -5.70
CA THR A 98 4.35 16.52 -5.20
C THR A 98 3.21 15.60 -5.64
N GLY A 99 2.30 15.29 -4.70
CA GLY A 99 1.19 14.37 -4.94
C GLY A 99 1.58 12.89 -4.97
N LEU A 100 2.85 12.54 -4.81
CA LEU A 100 3.29 11.14 -4.69
C LEU A 100 3.49 10.79 -3.22
N TRP A 101 2.63 9.91 -2.72
CA TRP A 101 2.90 9.18 -1.47
C TRP A 101 3.34 7.77 -1.81
N ARG A 102 4.44 7.30 -1.20
CA ARG A 102 4.90 5.92 -1.37
C ARG A 102 5.40 5.35 -0.06
N ARG A 103 5.18 4.05 0.13
CA ARG A 103 5.66 3.34 1.31
C ARG A 103 6.03 1.91 0.98
N ARG A 104 7.24 1.52 1.41
CA ARG A 104 7.63 0.12 1.48
C ARG A 104 7.33 -0.43 2.87
N PHE A 105 6.53 -1.48 2.93
CA PHE A 105 6.33 -2.24 4.18
C PHE A 105 7.41 -3.31 4.30
N THR A 106 7.84 -3.59 5.53
CA THR A 106 8.83 -4.64 5.76
C THR A 106 8.22 -6.01 5.48
N PRO A 107 8.99 -6.98 4.96
CA PRO A 107 8.52 -8.35 4.81
C PRO A 107 7.97 -8.94 6.12
N ALA A 108 8.57 -8.60 7.27
CA ALA A 108 8.11 -9.03 8.58
C ALA A 108 6.70 -8.52 8.91
N LEU A 109 6.41 -7.24 8.65
CA LEU A 109 5.06 -6.69 8.86
C LEU A 109 4.04 -7.33 7.92
N ILE A 110 4.41 -7.53 6.65
CA ILE A 110 3.54 -8.20 5.67
C ILE A 110 3.20 -9.61 6.14
N ALA A 111 4.21 -10.40 6.54
CA ALA A 111 4.00 -11.75 7.04
C ALA A 111 3.16 -11.78 8.33
N ALA A 112 3.37 -10.85 9.26
CA ALA A 112 2.59 -10.77 10.49
C ALA A 112 1.10 -10.49 10.22
N VAL A 113 0.79 -9.56 9.30
CA VAL A 113 -0.59 -9.28 8.90
C VAL A 113 -1.20 -10.42 8.11
N ASP A 114 -0.40 -11.08 7.26
CA ASP A 114 -0.85 -12.25 6.51
C ASP A 114 -1.28 -13.39 7.45
N ALA A 115 -0.45 -13.69 8.45
CA ALA A 115 -0.75 -14.66 9.49
C ALA A 115 -1.99 -14.27 10.31
N LEU A 116 -2.15 -12.99 10.67
CA LEU A 116 -3.37 -12.50 11.33
C LEU A 116 -4.62 -12.77 10.49
N PHE A 117 -4.54 -12.64 9.16
CA PHE A 117 -5.65 -12.96 8.26
C PHE A 117 -5.91 -14.46 8.12
N GLU A 118 -4.95 -15.32 8.47
CA GLU A 118 -5.14 -16.79 8.57
C GLU A 118 -5.70 -17.22 9.94
N GLY A 119 -5.93 -16.26 10.84
CA GLY A 119 -6.42 -16.52 12.19
C GLY A 119 -5.32 -16.77 13.21
N ALA A 120 -4.05 -16.48 12.89
CA ALA A 120 -2.99 -16.48 13.89
C ALA A 120 -3.28 -15.45 14.98
N GLN A 121 -2.98 -15.81 16.23
CA GLN A 121 -3.13 -14.89 17.36
C GLN A 121 -1.96 -13.90 17.36
N VAL A 122 -2.27 -12.63 17.59
CA VAL A 122 -1.27 -11.60 17.85
C VAL A 122 -1.23 -11.42 19.35
N ASP A 123 -0.12 -11.83 19.98
CA ASP A 123 0.10 -11.56 21.40
C ASP A 123 0.26 -10.05 21.59
N ALA A 124 -0.53 -9.50 22.53
CA ALA A 124 -0.62 -8.07 22.82
C ALA A 124 0.48 -7.60 23.77
#